data_AF-A0A743PL57-F1
#
_entry.id   AF-A0A743PL57-F1
#
_cell.length_a   1.000
_cell.length_b   1.000
_cell.length_c   1.000
_cell.angle_alpha   90.00
_cell.angle_beta   90.00
_cell.angle_gamma   90.00
#
_symmetry.space_group_name_H-M   'P 1'
#
loop_
_entity.id
_entity.type
_entity.pdbx_description
1 polymer ?
#
loop_
_entity_poly.entity_id
_entity_poly.type
_entity_poly.pdbx_seq_one_letter_code
_entity_poly.pdbx_strand_id
1 'polypeptide(L)'
;MRAGKMRHRVKLQKREAIRGRLGEVYYEFRDLAEVWAEVRAVSAKEYIQMGVENVEIDIRVYIRYRPDIERGDRVVYKSTNNPGDAF
;
A
#
# COMPACT_ATOMS: atom_id res chain seq x y z
N MET A 1 7.92 -20.43 0.08
CA MET A 1 7.90 -19.04 0.57
C MET A 1 7.04 -18.99 1.83
N ARG A 2 7.61 -18.68 3.01
CA ARG A 2 6.82 -18.49 4.24
C ARG A 2 6.25 -17.07 4.21
N ALA A 3 4.94 -16.90 4.04
CA ALA A 3 4.29 -15.65 4.41
C ALA A 3 4.65 -15.43 5.89
N GLY A 4 5.40 -14.39 6.25
CA GLY A 4 5.97 -14.29 7.59
C GLY A 4 4.92 -13.99 8.66
N LYS A 5 5.26 -13.23 9.69
CA LYS A 5 4.47 -13.25 10.94
C LYS A 5 3.07 -12.62 10.86
N MET A 6 2.67 -12.03 9.71
CA MET A 6 1.37 -11.40 9.46
C MET A 6 0.85 -10.53 10.62
N ARG A 7 1.74 -9.77 11.28
CA ARG A 7 1.47 -9.09 12.55
C ARG A 7 0.76 -7.72 12.43
N HIS A 8 0.59 -7.21 11.22
CA HIS A 8 0.04 -5.87 11.00
C HIS A 8 -1.35 -5.94 10.38
N ARG A 9 -2.19 -4.94 10.66
CA ARG A 9 -3.47 -4.75 9.99
C ARG A 9 -3.31 -3.66 8.93
N VAL A 10 -3.65 -3.99 7.69
CA VAL A 10 -3.61 -3.04 6.58
C VAL A 10 -4.97 -3.00 5.92
N LYS A 11 -5.35 -1.82 5.43
CA LYS A 11 -6.55 -1.60 4.66
C LYS A 11 -6.19 -1.56 3.19
N LEU A 12 -6.87 -2.37 2.40
CA LEU A 12 -6.79 -2.36 0.94
C LEU A 12 -7.86 -1.42 0.41
N GLN A 13 -7.50 -0.55 -0.52
CA GLN A 13 -8.43 0.33 -1.20
C GLN A 13 -8.35 0.09 -2.70
N LYS A 14 -9.51 -0.16 -3.32
CA LYS A 14 -9.63 -0.38 -4.75
C LYS A 14 -9.72 0.96 -5.46
N ARG A 15 -8.97 1.09 -6.56
CA ARG A 15 -9.04 2.28 -7.41
C ARG A 15 -10.22 2.16 -8.36
N GLU A 16 -11.21 3.03 -8.19
CA GLU A 16 -12.41 3.09 -9.02
C GLU A 16 -12.35 4.30 -9.94
N ALA A 17 -12.56 4.07 -11.24
CA ALA A 17 -12.71 5.15 -12.22
C ALA A 17 -14.16 5.65 -12.17
N ILE A 18 -14.34 6.91 -11.80
CA ILE A 18 -15.63 7.56 -11.77
C ILE A 18 -15.72 8.54 -12.92
N ARG A 19 -16.85 8.52 -13.61
CA ARG A 19 -17.16 9.48 -14.66
C ARG A 19 -17.97 10.62 -14.05
N GLY A 20 -17.40 11.81 -14.08
CA GLY A 20 -18.05 13.03 -13.64
C GLY A 20 -19.11 13.51 -14.63
N ARG A 21 -19.84 14.54 -14.22
CA ARG A 21 -21.01 15.06 -14.94
C ARG A 21 -20.66 15.66 -16.30
N LEU A 22 -19.43 16.13 -16.49
CA LEU A 22 -18.94 16.72 -17.74
C LEU A 22 -18.16 15.70 -18.59
N GLY A 23 -18.17 14.43 -18.21
CA GLY A 23 -17.47 13.35 -18.92
C GLY A 23 -16.00 13.18 -18.52
N GLU A 24 -15.51 13.95 -17.56
CA GLU A 24 -14.20 13.78 -16.94
C GLU A 24 -14.10 12.43 -16.22
N VAL A 25 -12.95 11.77 -16.31
CA VAL A 25 -12.67 10.55 -15.55
C VAL A 25 -11.70 10.90 -14.44
N TYR A 26 -12.12 10.67 -13.21
CA TYR A 26 -11.27 10.80 -12.03
C TYR A 26 -11.25 9.49 -11.26
N TYR A 27 -10.21 9.29 -10.45
CA TYR A 27 -10.02 8.06 -9.69
C TYR A 27 -10.30 8.31 -8.22
N GLU A 28 -11.18 7.50 -7.65
CA GLU A 28 -11.40 7.44 -6.20
C GLU A 28 -10.87 6.13 -5.65
N PHE A 29 -10.56 6.13 -4.35
CA PHE A 29 -10.09 4.95 -3.63
C PHE A 29 -11.18 4.52 -2.65
N ARG A 30 -11.82 3.39 -2.94
CA ARG A 30 -12.85 2.81 -2.07
C ARG A 30 -12.25 1.72 -1.20
N ASP A 31 -12.64 1.68 0.06
CA ASP A 31 -12.26 0.61 0.98
C ASP A 31 -12.72 -0.76 0.46
N LEU A 32 -11.77 -1.67 0.24
CA LEU A 32 -12.03 -3.03 -0.23
C LEU A 32 -12.12 -4.00 0.96
N ALA A 33 -11.08 -4.03 1.80
CA ALA A 33 -11.02 -4.90 2.97
C ALA A 33 -9.88 -4.53 3.91
N GLU A 34 -9.99 -4.94 5.16
CA GLU A 34 -8.88 -4.87 6.13
C GLU A 34 -8.34 -6.28 6.42
N VAL A 35 -7.05 -6.48 6.13
CA VAL A 35 -6.40 -7.80 6.15
C VAL A 35 -5.17 -7.81 7.03
N TRP A 36 -4.79 -9.01 7.49
CA TRP A 36 -3.51 -9.23 8.13
C TRP A 36 -2.39 -9.22 7.09
N ALA A 37 -1.29 -8.55 7.43
CA ALA A 37 -0.14 -8.38 6.56
C ALA A 37 1.18 -8.38 7.34
N GLU A 38 2.25 -8.68 6.62
CA GLU A 38 3.60 -8.41 7.08
C GLU A 38 4.17 -7.22 6.30
N VAL A 39 4.44 -6.13 7.01
CA VAL A 39 5.03 -4.91 6.47
C VAL A 39 6.50 -4.91 6.87
N ARG A 40 7.40 -4.80 5.87
CA ARG A 40 8.85 -4.75 6.06
C ARG A 40 9.43 -3.63 5.22
N ALA A 41 10.23 -2.76 5.83
CA ALA A 41 11.08 -1.84 5.07
C ALA A 41 12.11 -2.64 4.27
N VAL A 42 12.37 -2.18 3.05
CA VAL A 42 13.47 -2.65 2.23
C VAL A 42 14.77 -2.13 2.83
N SER A 43 15.77 -3.00 2.97
CA SER A 43 17.07 -2.63 3.53
C SER A 43 17.87 -1.78 2.55
N ALA A 44 18.67 -0.84 3.09
CA ALA A 44 19.59 0.03 2.36
C ALA A 44 20.52 -0.67 1.35
N LYS A 45 20.77 -1.99 1.51
CA LYS A 45 21.57 -2.77 0.55
C LYS A 45 20.90 -2.94 -0.82
N GLU A 46 19.56 -2.94 -0.89
CA GLU A 46 18.82 -2.99 -2.16
C GLU A 46 18.81 -1.61 -2.87
N TYR A 47 18.83 -0.50 -2.11
CA TYR A 47 18.93 0.86 -2.68
C TYR A 47 20.20 1.10 -3.51
N ILE A 48 21.34 0.58 -3.02
CA ILE A 48 22.64 0.74 -3.71
C ILE A 48 22.60 0.11 -5.11
N GLN A 49 21.78 -0.92 -5.33
CA GLN A 49 21.59 -1.53 -6.65
C GLN A 49 20.65 -0.74 -7.57
N MET A 50 19.81 0.15 -7.04
CA MET A 50 18.76 0.85 -7.80
C MET A 50 19.17 2.27 -8.25
N GLY A 51 20.24 2.85 -7.70
CA GLY A 51 20.87 4.08 -8.24
C GLY A 51 20.01 5.34 -8.20
N VAL A 52 19.03 5.42 -7.30
CA VAL A 52 18.06 6.52 -7.22
C VAL A 52 18.47 7.54 -6.15
N GLU A 53 18.51 8.83 -6.49
CA GLU A 53 18.84 9.96 -5.60
C GLU A 53 17.73 10.34 -4.60
N ASN A 54 16.49 9.88 -4.85
CA ASN A 54 15.37 10.12 -3.94
C ASN A 54 15.35 9.04 -2.85
N VAL A 55 15.24 9.47 -1.59
CA VAL A 55 15.01 8.59 -0.43
C VAL A 55 13.56 8.08 -0.49
N GLU A 56 13.25 7.27 -1.49
CA GLU A 56 11.93 6.67 -1.68
C GLU A 56 11.84 5.45 -0.77
N ILE A 57 11.33 5.60 0.47
CA ILE A 57 11.23 4.49 1.46
C ILE A 57 10.47 3.32 0.84
N ASP A 58 11.20 2.32 0.37
CA ASP A 58 10.62 1.12 -0.22
C ASP A 58 10.10 0.20 0.89
N ILE A 59 8.82 -0.14 0.83
CA ILE A 59 8.16 -1.01 1.80
C ILE A 59 7.56 -2.21 1.09
N ARG A 60 7.96 -3.41 1.50
CA ARG A 60 7.31 -4.65 1.06
C ARG A 60 6.18 -5.02 2.01
N VAL A 61 5.00 -5.22 1.45
CA VAL A 61 3.81 -5.70 2.16
C VAL A 61 3.45 -7.08 1.65
N TYR A 62 3.55 -8.09 2.52
CA TYR A 62 3.15 -9.47 2.22
C TYR A 62 1.77 -9.73 2.81
N ILE A 63 0.86 -10.21 1.97
CA ILE A 63 -0.49 -10.64 2.35
C ILE A 63 -0.73 -12.07 1.85
N ARG A 64 -1.83 -12.68 2.30
CA ARG A 64 -2.33 -13.90 1.65
C ARG A 64 -2.81 -13.55 0.24
N TYR A 65 -2.70 -14.52 -0.66
CA TYR A 65 -3.16 -14.38 -2.03
C TYR A 65 -4.63 -13.94 -2.08
N ARG A 66 -4.91 -12.97 -2.94
CA ARG A 66 -6.25 -12.45 -3.18
C ARG A 66 -6.36 -12.03 -4.64
N PRO A 67 -7.35 -12.53 -5.41
CA PRO A 67 -7.44 -12.28 -6.85
C PRO A 67 -8.09 -10.94 -7.22
N ASP A 68 -8.73 -10.24 -6.27
CA ASP A 68 -9.46 -8.98 -6.49
C ASP A 68 -8.58 -7.72 -6.38
N ILE A 69 -7.29 -7.90 -6.09
CA ILE A 69 -6.28 -6.83 -6.00
C ILE A 69 -5.64 -6.64 -7.37
N GLU A 70 -5.67 -5.39 -7.83
CA GLU A 70 -5.17 -5.01 -9.15
C GLU A 70 -4.07 -3.96 -9.06
N ARG A 71 -3.33 -3.79 -10.17
CA ARG A 71 -2.34 -2.73 -10.28
C ARG A 71 -3.03 -1.36 -10.20
N GLY A 72 -2.58 -0.52 -9.27
CA GLY A 72 -3.14 0.82 -9.04
C GLY A 72 -4.05 0.91 -7.82
N ASP A 73 -4.36 -0.22 -7.19
CA ASP A 73 -4.95 -0.25 -5.85
C ASP A 73 -3.97 0.28 -4.81
N ARG A 74 -4.49 0.73 -3.67
CA ARG A 74 -3.73 1.35 -2.59
C ARG A 74 -3.76 0.48 -1.34
N VAL A 75 -2.62 0.41 -0.65
CA VAL A 75 -2.51 -0.15 0.69
C VAL A 75 -2.36 0.97 1.69
N VAL A 76 -3.23 1.00 2.69
CA VAL A 76 -3.21 1.97 3.79
C VAL A 76 -2.82 1.23 5.07
N TYR A 77 -1.68 1.59 5.64
CA TYR A 77 -1.24 1.09 6.93
C TYR A 77 -1.27 2.24 7.94
N LYS A 78 -2.18 2.18 8.91
CA LYS A 78 -2.20 3.11 10.03
C LYS A 78 -1.37 2.52 11.16
N SER A 79 -0.14 2.99 11.30
CA SER A 79 0.65 2.73 12.51
C SER A 79 0.12 3.64 13.62
N THR A 80 -0.03 3.11 14.84
CA THR A 80 -0.45 3.87 16.03
C THR A 80 0.52 4.99 16.43
N ASN A 81 1.66 5.11 15.74
CA ASN A 81 2.69 6.11 16.01
C ASN A 81 3.06 6.88 14.74
N ASN A 82 2.06 7.39 14.02
CA ASN A 82 2.27 8.26 12.87
C ASN A 82 2.32 9.74 13.35
N PRO A 83 3.47 10.43 13.28
CA PRO A 83 3.58 11.83 13.72
C PRO A 83 2.70 12.80 12.91
N GLY A 84 2.17 12.37 11.76
CA GLY A 84 1.30 13.17 10.89
C GLY A 84 -0.20 13.09 11.19
N ASP A 85 -0.64 12.23 12.12
CA ASP A 85 -2.06 12.11 12.50
C ASP A 85 -2.45 13.06 13.67
N ALA A 86 -1.53 13.91 14.13
CA ALA A 86 -1.68 14.79 15.29
C ALA A 86 -1.88 16.29 14.96
N PHE A 87 -2.19 16.64 13.70
CA PHE A 87 -2.42 18.02 13.26
C PHE A 87 -3.74 18.18 12.50
#